data_AF-A0A316K045-F1
#
_entry.id   AF-A0A316K045-F1
#
_cell.length_a   1.000
_cell.length_b   1.000
_cell.length_c   1.000
_cell.angle_alpha   90.00
_cell.angle_beta   90.00
_cell.angle_gamma   90.00
#
_symmetry.space_group_name_H-M   'P 1'
#
loop_
_entity.id
_entity.type
_entity.pdbx_description
1 polymer ?
#
loop_
_entity_poly.entity_id
_entity_poly.type
_entity_poly.pdbx_seq_one_letter_code
_entity_poly.pdbx_strand_id
1 'polypeptide(L)'
;MRITLIAIAMLSYSLPAAASCHAEPLAKDGACPSGFFTSGAYCVPSTGARRAIKRLNSCPSGFFSSGNYCVASTSNEAIAIPKVGGSCPSGWYTSGKYCLRQP
;
A
#
# COMPACT_ATOMS: atom_id res chain seq x y z
N MET A 1 -31.77 11.38 -53.59
CA MET A 1 -31.09 10.44 -52.67
C MET A 1 -30.32 11.28 -51.65
N ARG A 2 -30.84 11.48 -50.44
CA ARG A 2 -30.18 12.25 -49.37
C ARG A 2 -29.64 11.25 -48.34
N ILE A 3 -28.32 11.07 -48.30
CA ILE A 3 -27.64 10.16 -47.38
C ILE A 3 -27.33 10.97 -46.12
N THR A 4 -28.12 10.78 -45.08
CA THR A 4 -27.86 11.36 -43.76
C THR A 4 -26.68 10.65 -43.11
N LEU A 5 -25.54 11.35 -43.04
CA LEU A 5 -24.36 10.94 -42.28
C LEU A 5 -24.69 10.96 -40.79
N ILE A 6 -24.86 9.79 -40.18
CA ILE A 6 -25.03 9.63 -38.74
C ILE A 6 -23.63 9.75 -38.13
N ALA A 7 -23.35 10.89 -37.49
CA ALA A 7 -22.13 11.10 -36.73
C ALA A 7 -22.12 10.16 -35.52
N ILE A 8 -21.29 9.13 -35.56
CA ILE A 8 -21.09 8.21 -34.44
C ILE A 8 -20.27 8.95 -33.39
N ALA A 9 -20.94 9.49 -32.37
CA ALA A 9 -20.28 10.09 -31.22
C ALA A 9 -19.47 9.01 -30.50
N MET A 10 -18.14 9.08 -30.60
CA MET A 10 -17.23 8.24 -29.83
C MET A 10 -17.34 8.60 -28.35
N LEU A 11 -18.24 7.92 -27.63
CA LEU A 11 -18.34 7.94 -26.18
C LEU A 11 -17.06 7.33 -25.61
N SER A 12 -16.10 8.18 -25.28
CA SER A 12 -14.89 7.81 -24.55
C SER A 12 -15.27 7.48 -23.11
N TYR A 13 -15.64 6.21 -22.87
CA TYR A 13 -15.76 5.67 -21.52
C TYR A 13 -14.36 5.58 -20.90
N SER A 14 -13.99 6.59 -20.12
CA SER A 14 -12.82 6.52 -19.24
C SER A 14 -13.06 5.43 -18.20
N LEU A 15 -12.34 4.30 -18.31
CA LEU A 15 -12.33 3.28 -17.27
C LEU A 15 -11.77 3.89 -15.97
N PRO A 16 -12.41 3.67 -14.81
CA PRO A 16 -11.81 4.02 -13.53
C PRO A 16 -10.53 3.20 -13.36
N ALA A 17 -9.39 3.87 -13.22
CA ALA A 17 -8.16 3.22 -12.78
C ALA A 17 -8.41 2.70 -11.37
N ALA A 18 -8.51 1.39 -11.20
CA ALA A 18 -8.56 0.77 -9.89
C ALA A 18 -7.31 1.23 -9.11
N ALA A 19 -7.52 1.95 -8.00
CA ALA A 19 -6.46 2.37 -7.10
C ALA A 19 -5.90 1.11 -6.43
N SER A 20 -4.96 0.45 -7.10
CA SER A 20 -4.28 -0.72 -6.56
C SER A 20 -3.45 -0.30 -5.35
N CYS A 21 -3.68 -0.98 -4.22
CA CYS A 21 -2.85 -0.85 -3.04
C CYS A 21 -1.46 -1.46 -3.28
N HIS A 22 -0.64 -0.77 -4.06
CA HIS A 22 0.69 -1.21 -4.41
C HIS A 22 1.65 -1.02 -3.23
N ALA A 23 2.56 -1.97 -3.03
CA ALA A 23 3.64 -1.84 -2.07
C ALA A 23 4.62 -0.74 -2.50
N GLU A 24 5.20 -0.03 -1.54
CA GLU A 24 6.15 1.07 -1.79
C GLU A 24 7.56 0.67 -1.36
N PRO A 25 8.62 1.24 -1.97
CA PRO A 25 9.99 1.04 -1.52
C PRO A 25 10.19 1.47 -0.06
N LEU A 26 11.02 0.72 0.67
CA LEU A 26 11.32 0.96 2.07
C LEU A 26 12.81 1.27 2.25
N ALA A 27 13.14 2.16 3.18
CA ALA A 27 14.53 2.29 3.61
C ALA A 27 15.03 0.96 4.18
N LYS A 28 16.21 0.53 3.74
CA LYS A 28 16.81 -0.74 4.15
C LYS A 28 17.36 -0.62 5.57
N ASP A 29 16.94 -1.53 6.44
CA ASP A 29 17.46 -1.73 7.78
C ASP A 29 17.55 -3.23 8.03
N GLY A 30 18.75 -3.79 7.84
CA GLY A 30 18.98 -5.24 7.84
C GLY A 30 18.50 -5.92 6.56
N ALA A 31 18.00 -7.15 6.69
CA ALA A 31 17.45 -7.91 5.57
C ALA A 31 16.09 -7.36 5.12
N CYS A 32 15.86 -7.32 3.81
CA CYS A 32 14.57 -6.91 3.26
C CYS A 32 13.47 -7.92 3.59
N PRO A 33 12.23 -7.44 3.76
CA PRO A 33 11.11 -8.31 4.10
C PRO A 33 10.72 -9.22 2.94
N SER A 34 9.94 -10.25 3.25
CA SER A 34 9.38 -11.17 2.26
C SER A 34 8.64 -10.42 1.14
N GLY A 35 8.96 -10.75 -0.11
CA GLY A 35 8.39 -10.09 -1.29
C GLY A 35 9.13 -8.81 -1.73
N PHE A 36 10.24 -8.45 -1.07
CA PHE A 36 11.08 -7.32 -1.45
C PHE A 36 12.50 -7.77 -1.75
N PHE A 37 13.16 -7.08 -2.68
CA PHE A 37 14.57 -7.29 -3.00
C PHE A 37 15.40 -6.06 -2.62
N THR A 38 16.70 -6.26 -2.36
CA THR A 38 17.61 -5.14 -2.08
C THR A 38 17.93 -4.40 -3.37
N SER A 39 17.79 -3.07 -3.33
CA SER A 39 18.34 -2.16 -4.33
C SER A 39 19.01 -0.98 -3.61
N GLY A 40 20.34 -1.02 -3.51
CA GLY A 40 21.11 -0.03 -2.77
C GLY A 40 20.69 0.07 -1.29
N ALA A 41 20.35 1.29 -0.86
CA ALA A 41 19.89 1.60 0.49
C ALA A 41 18.38 1.34 0.71
N TYR A 42 17.71 0.67 -0.24
CA TYR A 42 16.27 0.44 -0.19
C TYR A 42 15.92 -1.04 -0.40
N CYS A 43 14.75 -1.41 0.12
CA CYS A 43 14.04 -2.63 -0.21
C CYS A 43 12.93 -2.28 -1.20
N VAL A 44 13.02 -2.81 -2.41
CA VAL A 44 12.08 -2.54 -3.51
C VAL A 44 11.10 -3.70 -3.61
N PRO A 45 9.79 -3.43 -3.74
CA PRO A 45 8.77 -4.47 -3.84
C PRO A 45 8.87 -5.23 -5.16
N SER A 46 8.77 -6.56 -5.07
CA SER A 46 8.54 -7.41 -6.24
C SER A 46 7.07 -7.37 -6.67
N THR A 47 6.76 -7.91 -7.85
CA THR A 47 5.37 -8.08 -8.31
C THR A 47 4.55 -8.87 -7.28
N GLY A 48 3.40 -8.31 -6.87
CA GLY A 48 2.52 -8.93 -5.87
C GLY A 48 3.02 -8.79 -4.43
N ALA A 49 4.07 -8.01 -4.18
CA ALA A 49 4.49 -7.67 -2.84
C ALA A 49 3.38 -6.96 -2.08
N ARG A 50 3.26 -7.30 -0.81
CA ARG A 50 2.26 -6.73 0.09
C ARG A 50 2.84 -5.50 0.76
N ARG A 51 1.98 -4.58 1.17
CA ARG A 51 2.43 -3.40 1.92
C ARG A 51 3.26 -3.83 3.11
N ALA A 52 4.37 -3.13 3.31
CA ALA A 52 5.24 -3.35 4.43
C ALA A 52 5.66 -2.01 5.03
N ILE A 53 5.98 -2.01 6.32
CA ILE A 53 6.39 -0.83 7.08
C ILE A 53 7.55 -1.18 8.00
N LYS A 54 8.35 -0.19 8.39
CA LYS A 54 9.40 -0.38 9.42
C LYS A 54 8.77 -0.90 10.72
N ARG A 55 9.35 -1.96 11.30
CA ARG A 55 8.98 -2.42 12.62
C ARG A 55 9.66 -1.55 13.69
N LEU A 56 8.85 -0.94 14.55
CA LEU A 56 9.29 -0.16 15.70
C LEU A 56 9.39 -1.00 16.97
N ASN A 57 8.37 -1.83 17.26
CA ASN A 57 8.39 -2.77 18.39
C ASN A 57 7.64 -4.05 17.95
N SER A 58 6.34 -4.16 18.27
CA SER A 58 5.45 -5.15 17.70
C SER A 58 4.93 -4.69 16.33
N CYS A 59 4.37 -5.61 15.55
CA CYS A 59 3.63 -5.26 14.35
C CYS A 59 2.18 -4.90 14.72
N PRO A 60 1.56 -3.97 13.98
CA PRO A 60 0.17 -3.62 14.23
C PRO A 60 -0.76 -4.77 13.81
N SER A 61 -2.01 -4.71 14.27
CA SER A 61 -3.03 -5.71 13.95
C SER A 61 -3.17 -5.88 12.43
N GLY A 62 -3.21 -7.11 11.95
CA GLY A 62 -3.29 -7.41 10.53
C GLY A 62 -1.96 -7.30 9.80
N PHE A 63 -0.83 -7.25 10.51
CA PHE A 63 0.52 -7.36 9.95
C PHE A 63 1.31 -8.45 10.68
N PHE A 64 2.21 -9.13 9.97
CA PHE A 64 3.15 -10.09 10.53
C PHE A 64 4.58 -9.58 10.44
N SER A 65 5.45 -10.03 11.34
CA SER A 65 6.85 -9.64 11.35
C SER A 65 7.66 -10.34 10.26
N SER A 66 8.44 -9.58 9.51
CA SER A 66 9.44 -10.07 8.56
C SER A 66 10.73 -9.27 8.76
N GLY A 67 11.67 -9.83 9.53
CA GLY A 67 12.89 -9.13 9.95
C GLY A 67 12.58 -7.83 10.70
N ASN A 68 13.17 -6.73 10.26
CA ASN A 68 13.00 -5.39 10.85
C ASN A 68 11.75 -4.65 10.32
N TYR A 69 10.81 -5.38 9.73
CA TYR A 69 9.62 -4.86 9.08
C TYR A 69 8.37 -5.62 9.49
N CYS A 70 7.23 -5.00 9.23
CA CYS A 70 5.90 -5.57 9.36
C CYS A 70 5.26 -5.61 7.98
N VAL A 71 4.81 -6.78 7.54
CA VAL A 71 4.18 -7.01 6.24
C VAL A 71 2.70 -7.28 6.47
N ALA A 72 1.83 -6.66 5.68
CA ALA A 72 0.38 -6.82 5.82
C ALA A 72 -0.02 -8.30 5.70
N SER A 73 -0.99 -8.77 6.49
CA SER A 73 -1.46 -10.17 6.57
C SER A 73 -2.55 -10.55 5.57
N THR A 74 -3.10 -9.58 4.84
CA THR A 74 -3.80 -9.80 3.56
C THR A 74 -3.28 -8.82 2.49
N SER A 75 -3.70 -8.98 1.24
CA SER A 75 -3.49 -8.00 0.17
C SER A 75 -4.48 -6.82 0.23
N ASN A 76 -5.41 -6.84 1.19
CA ASN A 76 -6.44 -5.83 1.35
C ASN A 76 -5.80 -4.47 1.70
N GLU A 77 -6.59 -3.41 1.55
CA GLU A 77 -6.21 -2.00 1.66
C GLU A 77 -5.78 -1.58 3.08
N ALA A 78 -5.39 -2.49 3.97
CA ALA A 78 -4.90 -2.17 5.30
C ALA A 78 -3.64 -1.30 5.20
N ILE A 79 -3.76 -0.04 5.61
CA ILE A 79 -2.66 0.92 5.64
C ILE A 79 -2.25 1.13 7.08
N ALA A 80 -0.94 1.12 7.30
CA ALA A 80 -0.34 1.39 8.59
C ALA A 80 0.70 2.49 8.43
N ILE A 81 0.70 3.46 9.35
CA ILE A 81 1.73 4.48 9.44
C ILE A 81 2.28 4.55 10.87
N PRO A 82 3.55 4.91 11.07
CA PRO A 82 4.07 5.19 12.41
C PRO A 82 3.25 6.27 13.12
N LYS A 83 2.96 6.04 14.41
CA LYS A 83 2.28 7.04 15.24
C LYS A 83 3.25 8.16 15.62
N VAL A 84 2.91 9.40 15.28
CA VAL A 84 3.68 10.61 15.62
C VAL A 84 2.88 11.47 16.59
N GLY A 85 3.52 11.98 17.64
CA GLY A 85 2.86 12.91 18.59
C GLY A 85 1.79 12.28 19.49
N GLY A 86 1.78 10.94 19.65
CA GLY A 86 0.92 10.25 20.62
C GLY A 86 -0.53 10.00 20.17
N SER A 87 -0.98 10.63 19.09
CA SER A 87 -2.34 10.49 18.53
C SER A 87 -2.31 10.02 17.08
N CYS A 88 -3.43 9.46 16.62
CA CYS A 88 -3.61 9.11 15.21
C CYS A 88 -4.41 10.19 14.47
N PRO A 89 -4.19 10.36 13.15
CA PRO A 89 -5.00 11.28 12.36
C PRO A 89 -6.48 10.90 12.42
N SER A 90 -7.37 11.87 12.18
CA SER A 90 -8.81 11.63 12.10
C SER A 90 -9.12 10.51 11.08
N GLY A 91 -9.97 9.56 11.48
CA GLY A 91 -10.30 8.39 10.66
C GLY A 91 -9.29 7.23 10.74
N TRP A 92 -8.27 7.32 11.60
CA TRP A 92 -7.33 6.24 11.87
C TRP A 92 -7.48 5.77 13.31
N TYR A 93 -7.18 4.49 13.56
CA TYR A 93 -7.24 3.89 14.89
C TYR A 93 -5.84 3.50 15.38
N THR A 94 -5.63 3.56 16.69
CA THR A 94 -4.34 3.23 17.30
C THR A 94 -4.15 1.70 17.34
N SER A 95 -3.00 1.22 16.87
CA SER A 95 -2.55 -0.15 17.06
C SER A 95 -1.07 -0.15 17.46
N GLY A 96 -0.83 -0.21 18.76
CA GLY A 96 0.51 -0.09 19.33
C GLY A 96 1.19 1.23 18.96
N LYS A 97 2.34 1.16 18.28
CA LYS A 97 3.12 2.31 17.80
C LYS A 97 2.70 2.79 16.39
N TYR A 98 1.57 2.32 15.88
CA TYR A 98 1.08 2.67 14.55
C TYR A 98 -0.34 3.20 14.60
N CYS A 99 -0.67 3.91 13.54
CA CYS A 99 -2.03 4.24 13.18
C CYS A 99 -2.42 3.36 12.02
N LEU A 100 -3.57 2.72 12.14
CA LEU A 100 -4.14 1.87 11.12
C LEU A 100 -5.36 2.54 10.50
N ARG A 101 -5.53 2.29 9.21
CA ARG A 101 -6.76 2.55 8.47
C ARG A 101 -7.12 1.27 7.74
N GLN A 102 -8.29 0.76 8.09
CA GLN A 102 -8.96 -0.30 7.35
C GLN A 102 -9.68 0.32 6.14
N PRO A 103 -9.89 -0.46 5.06
CA PRO A 103 -10.80 -0.07 3.99
C PRO A 103 -12.18 0.31 4.52
#